data_AF-A0A067PQS6-F1
#
_entry.id   AF-A0A067PQS6-F1
#
_cell.length_a   1.000
_cell.length_b   1.000
_cell.length_c   1.000
_cell.angle_alpha   90.00
_cell.angle_beta   90.00
_cell.angle_gamma   90.00
#
_symmetry.space_group_name_H-M   'P 1'
#
loop_
_entity.id
_entity.type
_entity.pdbx_description
1 polymer ?
#
loop_
_entity_poly.entity_id
_entity_poly.type
_entity_poly.pdbx_seq_one_letter_code
_entity_poly.pdbx_strand_id
1 'polypeptide(L)'
;MPRTWYKTLLNALKVSSQHYPHHASHHIRNHVELGSFVVPSPGLTLQHPVSQWSEGVQGDFFNRGGLPEDWVVTVVEHCKQKDGKRHEYLRFTLEHCHNYHVLFLYADCTPAEALGAKHVSSSSSMKAHDRIRIAYTPSISDESMITLSDFPPASRFTSLELSLLLEATSNLKPDYKLYNSQCYWFCAVVWNVIKKQFGGVEERNHAVRDDRCTYCTDSFVGNGDLRRSVKSICRTYRKSREEFENQVQIFECVVGHGKETQRLSTREN
;
A
#
# COMPACT_ATOMS: atom_id res chain seq x y z
N MET A 1 -3.08 2.93 -24.83
CA MET A 1 -1.61 3.07 -24.87
C MET A 1 -1.00 1.68 -24.71
N PRO A 2 -0.28 1.11 -25.70
CA PRO A 2 0.23 -0.26 -25.60
C PRO A 2 1.48 -0.33 -24.71
N ARG A 3 1.45 -1.23 -23.72
CA ARG A 3 2.42 -1.48 -22.64
C ARG A 3 3.67 -2.27 -23.09
N THR A 4 4.24 -1.98 -24.28
CA THR A 4 5.40 -2.74 -24.80
C THR A 4 6.76 -2.23 -24.33
N TRP A 5 6.85 -1.02 -23.77
CA TRP A 5 8.11 -0.37 -23.41
C TRP A 5 8.77 -0.94 -22.13
N TYR A 6 7.98 -1.45 -21.18
CA TYR A 6 8.51 -2.04 -19.93
C TYR A 6 9.42 -3.25 -20.13
N LYS A 7 9.15 -4.09 -21.14
CA LYS A 7 10.04 -5.23 -21.46
C LYS A 7 11.43 -4.76 -21.91
N THR A 8 11.50 -3.63 -22.60
CA THR A 8 12.75 -3.02 -23.05
C THR A 8 13.54 -2.47 -21.85
N LEU A 9 12.87 -1.82 -20.89
CA LEU A 9 13.48 -1.34 -19.65
C LEU A 9 14.07 -2.50 -18.82
N LEU A 10 13.32 -3.60 -18.69
CA LEU A 10 13.75 -4.79 -17.95
C LEU A 10 15.03 -5.42 -18.50
N ASN A 11 15.14 -5.50 -19.81
CA ASN A 11 16.36 -5.97 -20.46
C ASN A 11 17.52 -4.99 -20.21
N ALA A 12 17.23 -3.69 -20.17
CA ALA A 12 18.25 -2.67 -19.90
C ALA A 12 18.78 -2.71 -18.46
N LEU A 13 17.91 -2.92 -17.46
CA LEU A 13 18.32 -2.98 -16.04
C LEU A 13 19.09 -4.26 -15.71
N LYS A 14 18.68 -5.42 -16.27
CA LYS A 14 19.41 -6.69 -16.12
C LYS A 14 20.84 -6.64 -16.68
N VAL A 15 21.05 -5.92 -17.77
CA VAL A 15 22.39 -5.75 -18.38
C VAL A 15 23.27 -4.81 -17.53
N SER A 16 22.67 -3.85 -16.82
CA SER A 16 23.41 -2.87 -16.02
C SER A 16 23.89 -3.39 -14.67
N SER A 17 23.20 -4.37 -14.06
CA SER A 17 23.60 -4.90 -12.75
C SER A 17 24.77 -5.89 -12.81
N GLN A 18 25.14 -6.36 -14.01
CA GLN A 18 26.22 -7.33 -14.20
C GLN A 18 27.64 -6.72 -14.23
N HIS A 19 27.80 -5.39 -14.09
CA HIS A 19 29.09 -4.72 -14.32
C HIS A 19 29.59 -3.80 -13.18
N TYR A 20 29.10 -3.95 -11.94
CA TYR A 20 29.68 -3.22 -10.80
C TYR A 20 30.80 -4.02 -10.11
N PRO A 21 32.03 -3.49 -10.00
CA PRO A 21 33.08 -4.13 -9.22
C PRO A 21 32.81 -3.99 -7.72
N HIS A 22 32.82 -5.12 -7.01
CA HIS A 22 32.80 -5.16 -5.54
C HIS A 22 34.12 -4.61 -4.98
N HIS A 23 34.16 -3.33 -4.61
CA HIS A 23 35.17 -2.82 -3.69
C HIS A 23 34.55 -2.64 -2.30
N ALA A 24 34.87 -3.58 -1.41
CA ALA A 24 34.47 -3.57 -0.02
C ALA A 24 35.29 -2.54 0.77
N SER A 25 34.61 -1.58 1.40
CA SER A 25 35.18 -0.76 2.47
C SER A 25 34.40 -1.06 3.75
N HIS A 26 35.09 -1.67 4.72
CA HIS A 26 34.58 -1.99 6.04
C HIS A 26 34.40 -0.71 6.87
N HIS A 27 33.26 -0.05 6.73
CA HIS A 27 32.73 0.81 7.77
C HIS A 27 31.36 0.28 8.18
N ILE A 28 31.31 -0.31 9.38
CA ILE A 28 30.06 -0.69 10.07
C ILE A 28 29.35 0.63 10.43
N ARG A 29 28.62 1.20 9.47
CA ARG A 29 27.46 2.02 9.77
C ARG A 29 26.36 1.04 10.16
N ASN A 30 25.73 1.26 11.30
CA ASN A 30 24.40 0.75 11.60
C ASN A 30 23.44 1.33 10.56
N HIS A 31 23.47 0.77 9.35
CA HIS A 31 22.43 0.95 8.35
C HIS A 31 21.20 0.29 8.96
N VAL A 32 20.37 1.10 9.60
CA VAL A 32 18.94 0.82 9.60
C VAL A 32 18.60 0.56 8.13
N GLU A 33 18.17 -0.66 7.85
CA GLU A 33 17.65 -1.15 6.58
C GLU A 33 16.45 -0.29 6.18
N LEU A 34 16.73 0.93 5.75
CA LEU A 34 15.74 1.90 5.30
C LEU A 34 15.15 1.39 3.99
N GLY A 35 13.94 0.85 4.09
CA GLY A 35 12.95 0.96 3.03
C GLY A 35 13.00 -0.11 1.94
N SER A 36 13.34 -1.36 2.26
CA SER A 36 12.92 -2.43 1.36
C SER A 36 11.45 -2.76 1.59
N PHE A 37 10.75 -3.22 0.56
CA PHE A 37 9.64 -4.17 0.64
C PHE A 37 10.18 -5.41 1.35
N VAL A 38 10.41 -5.29 2.67
CA VAL A 38 10.85 -6.40 3.50
C VAL A 38 9.65 -7.30 3.55
N VAL A 39 9.64 -8.30 2.68
CA VAL A 39 8.80 -9.46 2.89
C VAL A 39 9.29 -10.05 4.22
N PRO A 40 8.40 -10.24 5.22
CA PRO A 40 8.85 -10.79 6.49
C PRO A 40 9.59 -12.14 6.30
N SER A 41 10.22 -12.66 7.36
CA SER A 41 10.43 -14.10 7.42
C SER A 41 9.11 -14.78 7.81
N PRO A 42 8.84 -16.03 7.39
CA PRO A 42 7.67 -16.77 7.86
C PRO A 42 7.57 -16.75 9.39
N GLY A 43 6.39 -16.42 9.92
CA GLY A 43 6.15 -16.29 11.37
C GLY A 43 6.47 -14.92 11.97
N LEU A 44 7.05 -13.99 11.21
CA LEU A 44 7.21 -12.59 11.62
C LEU A 44 6.10 -11.73 11.02
N THR A 45 5.61 -10.78 11.83
CA THR A 45 4.72 -9.71 11.39
C THR A 45 5.50 -8.41 11.40
N LEU A 46 5.58 -7.73 10.26
CA LEU A 46 6.17 -6.40 10.16
C LEU A 46 5.09 -5.34 10.31
N GLN A 47 5.44 -4.20 10.90
CA GLN A 47 4.53 -3.09 11.08
C GLN A 47 5.21 -1.77 10.73
N HIS A 48 4.54 -0.96 9.91
CA HIS A 48 5.05 0.33 9.44
C HIS A 48 3.95 1.39 9.48
N PRO A 49 4.28 2.66 9.74
CA PRO A 49 3.44 3.78 9.33
C PRO A 49 3.16 3.72 7.82
N VAL A 50 1.96 4.11 7.38
CA VAL A 50 1.59 4.10 5.95
C VAL A 50 2.58 4.90 5.10
N SER A 51 3.02 6.08 5.56
CA SER A 51 3.97 6.92 4.81
C SER A 51 5.31 6.21 4.60
N GLN A 52 5.89 5.64 5.66
CA GLN A 52 7.15 4.91 5.57
C GLN A 52 7.04 3.67 4.68
N TRP A 53 5.90 2.97 4.74
CA TRP A 53 5.66 1.84 3.86
C TRP A 53 5.57 2.28 2.39
N SER A 54 4.86 3.37 2.10
CA SER A 54 4.75 3.91 0.73
C SER A 54 6.09 4.37 0.19
N GLU A 55 6.89 5.08 0.99
CA GLU A 55 8.27 5.47 0.65
C GLU A 55 9.13 4.24 0.34
N GLY A 56 9.01 3.17 1.12
CA GLY A 56 9.73 1.91 0.88
C GLY A 56 9.32 1.22 -0.43
N VAL A 57 8.02 1.14 -0.71
CA VAL A 57 7.50 0.56 -1.97
C VAL A 57 8.00 1.36 -3.19
N GLN A 58 7.96 2.69 -3.11
CA GLN A 58 8.45 3.56 -4.18
C GLN A 58 9.99 3.50 -4.29
N GLY A 59 10.70 3.48 -3.18
CA GLY A 59 12.16 3.40 -3.13
C GLY A 59 12.70 2.10 -3.72
N ASP A 60 12.04 0.97 -3.48
CA ASP A 60 12.45 -0.32 -4.06
C ASP A 60 12.37 -0.35 -5.59
N PHE A 61 11.44 0.41 -6.18
CA PHE A 61 11.39 0.59 -7.63
C PHE A 61 12.67 1.23 -8.16
N PHE A 62 13.04 2.40 -7.62
CA PHE A 62 14.17 3.18 -8.13
C PHE A 62 15.53 2.58 -7.76
N ASN A 63 15.65 1.99 -6.56
CA ASN A 63 16.96 1.57 -6.04
C ASN A 63 17.30 0.11 -6.37
N ARG A 64 16.30 -0.78 -6.49
CA ARG A 64 16.53 -2.21 -6.69
C ARG A 64 16.08 -2.71 -8.06
N GLY A 65 15.41 -1.86 -8.84
CA GLY A 65 14.78 -2.28 -10.09
C GLY A 65 13.68 -3.32 -9.88
N GLY A 66 13.15 -3.42 -8.65
CA GLY A 66 11.99 -4.27 -8.37
C GLY A 66 10.79 -3.71 -9.13
N LEU A 67 10.02 -4.58 -9.79
CA LEU A 67 8.85 -4.11 -10.50
C LEU A 67 7.71 -3.96 -9.50
N PRO A 68 7.05 -2.79 -9.41
CA PRO A 68 5.94 -2.61 -8.50
C PRO A 68 4.71 -3.40 -8.95
N GLU A 69 4.75 -3.94 -10.18
CA GLU A 69 3.77 -4.85 -10.75
C GLU A 69 3.92 -6.31 -10.27
N ASP A 70 5.03 -6.64 -9.61
CA ASP A 70 5.30 -8.01 -9.19
C ASP A 70 4.29 -8.49 -8.16
N TRP A 71 3.81 -7.59 -7.31
CA TRP A 71 2.77 -7.88 -6.32
C TRP A 71 1.43 -7.29 -6.76
N VAL A 72 0.46 -8.16 -7.00
CA VAL A 72 -0.89 -7.79 -7.41
C VAL A 72 -1.85 -8.06 -6.26
N VAL A 73 -2.69 -7.08 -5.94
CA VAL A 73 -3.80 -7.25 -5.00
C VAL A 73 -4.89 -8.05 -5.71
N THR A 74 -5.17 -9.26 -5.22
CA THR A 74 -6.19 -10.15 -5.79
C THR A 74 -7.48 -10.14 -4.99
N VAL A 75 -7.40 -9.88 -3.68
CA VAL A 75 -8.56 -9.82 -2.79
C VAL A 75 -8.39 -8.65 -1.82
N VAL A 76 -9.49 -7.92 -1.58
CA VAL A 76 -9.60 -6.94 -0.49
C VAL A 76 -10.77 -7.32 0.39
N GLU A 77 -10.55 -7.36 1.69
CA GLU A 77 -11.58 -7.69 2.67
C GLU A 77 -11.70 -6.57 3.68
N HIS A 78 -12.92 -6.14 3.95
CA HIS A 78 -13.23 -5.28 5.08
C HIS A 78 -13.49 -6.19 6.27
N CYS A 79 -12.56 -6.17 7.21
CA CYS A 79 -12.56 -7.06 8.34
C CYS A 79 -12.95 -6.33 9.63
N LYS A 80 -13.45 -7.11 10.58
CA LYS A 80 -13.73 -6.68 11.93
C LYS A 80 -13.20 -7.68 12.94
N GLN A 81 -12.54 -7.17 13.97
CA GLN A 81 -11.99 -8.01 15.02
C GLN A 81 -13.09 -8.54 15.95
N LYS A 82 -13.13 -9.86 16.19
CA LYS A 82 -14.15 -10.53 17.03
C LYS A 82 -14.10 -10.10 18.50
N ASP A 83 -12.90 -10.08 19.08
CA ASP A 83 -12.71 -9.99 20.54
C ASP A 83 -12.35 -8.58 21.06
N GLY A 84 -12.55 -7.53 20.24
CA GLY A 84 -12.05 -6.18 20.52
C GLY A 84 -13.12 -5.10 20.65
N LYS A 85 -12.65 -3.84 20.74
CA LYS A 85 -13.46 -2.60 20.69
C LYS A 85 -14.07 -2.34 19.30
N ARG A 86 -14.43 -3.39 18.56
CA ARG A 86 -14.98 -3.31 17.19
C ARG A 86 -14.03 -2.60 16.22
N HIS A 87 -12.73 -2.89 16.30
CA HIS A 87 -11.75 -2.34 15.38
C HIS A 87 -12.02 -2.87 13.97
N GLU A 88 -12.09 -1.96 13.01
CA GLU A 88 -12.27 -2.27 11.60
C GLU A 88 -10.97 -1.97 10.86
N TYR A 89 -10.63 -2.81 9.89
CA TYR A 89 -9.44 -2.66 9.07
C TYR A 89 -9.67 -3.30 7.70
N LEU A 90 -8.76 -3.03 6.77
CA LEU A 90 -8.76 -3.69 5.46
C LEU A 90 -7.65 -4.73 5.42
N ARG A 91 -7.98 -5.94 4.97
CA ARG A 91 -7.01 -6.99 4.63
C ARG A 91 -6.87 -7.08 3.12
N PHE A 92 -5.65 -7.16 2.64
CA PHE A 92 -5.31 -7.28 1.23
C PHE A 92 -4.55 -8.58 1.05
N THR A 93 -4.98 -9.39 0.10
CA THR A 93 -4.22 -10.56 -0.37
C THR A 93 -3.43 -10.13 -1.60
N LEU A 94 -2.11 -10.21 -1.49
CA LEU A 94 -1.18 -9.87 -2.56
C LEU A 94 -0.55 -11.15 -3.09
N GLU A 95 -0.59 -11.34 -4.40
CA GLU A 95 0.04 -12.45 -5.09
C GLU A 95 1.22 -11.96 -5.91
N HIS A 96 2.33 -12.67 -5.82
CA HIS A 96 3.50 -12.40 -6.63
C HIS A 96 3.39 -13.07 -8.00
N CYS A 97 3.52 -12.30 -9.07
CA CYS A 97 3.21 -12.74 -10.44
C CYS A 97 4.16 -13.81 -11.00
N HIS A 98 5.31 -14.07 -10.35
CA HIS A 98 6.32 -14.99 -10.86
C HIS A 98 6.55 -16.25 -10.03
N ASN A 99 6.21 -16.26 -8.74
CA ASN A 99 6.60 -17.35 -7.84
C ASN A 99 5.42 -17.85 -6.97
N TYR A 100 4.20 -17.38 -7.23
CA TYR A 100 2.99 -17.79 -6.50
C TYR A 100 3.06 -17.53 -4.99
N HIS A 101 3.97 -16.67 -4.53
CA HIS A 101 4.00 -16.26 -3.14
C HIS A 101 2.78 -15.40 -2.84
N VAL A 102 2.17 -15.66 -1.68
CA VAL A 102 1.03 -14.90 -1.19
C VAL A 102 1.44 -14.14 0.06
N LEU A 103 1.05 -12.88 0.13
CA LEU A 103 1.22 -12.04 1.30
C LEU A 103 -0.11 -11.44 1.74
N PHE A 104 -0.25 -11.25 3.03
CA PHE A 104 -1.38 -10.58 3.63
C PHE A 104 -0.92 -9.23 4.19
N LEU A 105 -1.54 -8.17 3.70
CA LEU A 105 -1.32 -6.83 4.18
C LEU A 105 -2.57 -6.34 4.91
N TYR A 106 -2.39 -5.72 6.07
CA TYR A 106 -3.47 -5.19 6.89
C TYR A 106 -3.28 -3.68 7.01
N ALA A 107 -4.25 -2.90 6.56
CA ALA A 107 -4.24 -1.45 6.70
C ALA A 107 -5.30 -1.02 7.73
N ASP A 108 -4.86 -0.30 8.75
CA ASP A 108 -5.74 0.19 9.80
C ASP A 108 -5.34 1.57 10.34
N CYS A 109 -6.25 2.18 11.10
CA CYS A 109 -6.00 3.42 11.82
C CYS A 109 -6.17 3.15 13.32
N THR A 110 -5.07 3.19 14.08
CA THR A 110 -5.10 2.88 15.52
C THR A 110 -4.60 4.06 16.36
N PRO A 111 -5.23 4.34 17.52
CA PRO A 111 -4.70 5.31 18.48
C PRO A 111 -3.30 4.94 18.96
N ALA A 112 -2.43 5.93 19.18
CA ALA A 112 -1.02 5.72 19.53
C ALA A 112 -0.77 4.82 20.77
N GLU A 113 -1.68 4.81 21.76
CA GLU A 113 -1.47 4.18 23.08
C GLU A 113 -1.98 2.74 23.24
N ALA A 114 -2.53 2.10 22.20
CA ALA A 114 -3.03 0.72 22.30
C ALA A 114 -1.94 -0.34 22.60
N LEU A 115 -0.66 0.07 22.73
CA LEU A 115 0.49 -0.82 22.89
C LEU A 115 1.06 -0.94 24.32
N GLY A 116 0.37 -0.46 25.37
CA GLY A 116 0.85 -0.79 26.72
C GLY A 116 0.30 -0.01 27.93
N ALA A 117 -0.53 1.01 27.75
CA ALA A 117 -1.05 1.78 28.90
C ALA A 117 -2.40 1.23 29.39
N LYS A 118 -2.41 0.58 30.57
CA LYS A 118 -3.62 0.01 31.19
C LYS A 118 -4.60 1.05 31.75
N HIS A 119 -4.27 2.33 31.75
CA HIS A 119 -5.15 3.39 32.27
C HIS A 119 -4.86 4.70 31.56
N VAL A 120 -5.77 5.14 30.69
CA VAL A 120 -5.68 6.43 29.99
C VAL A 120 -6.96 7.20 30.28
N SER A 121 -6.78 8.41 30.79
CA SER A 121 -7.86 9.35 31.11
C SER A 121 -8.56 9.82 29.83
N SER A 122 -9.89 9.88 29.84
CA SER A 122 -10.77 10.06 28.69
C SER A 122 -10.68 11.41 27.95
N SER A 123 -9.73 12.28 28.29
CA SER A 123 -9.71 13.69 27.86
C SER A 123 -8.53 14.10 26.96
N SER A 124 -7.55 13.23 26.68
CA SER A 124 -6.48 13.57 25.73
C SER A 124 -6.93 13.28 24.29
N SER A 125 -6.86 14.28 23.41
CA SER A 125 -7.12 14.12 21.97
C SER A 125 -5.96 13.36 21.32
N MET A 126 -5.95 12.05 21.53
CA MET A 126 -4.92 11.17 21.02
C MET A 126 -4.93 11.16 19.48
N LYS A 127 -3.78 11.41 18.86
CA LYS A 127 -3.60 11.22 17.41
C LYS A 127 -3.63 9.72 17.08
N ALA A 128 -4.44 9.34 16.10
CA ALA A 128 -4.39 7.99 15.53
C ALA A 128 -3.47 7.96 14.32
N HIS A 129 -2.76 6.85 14.16
CA HIS A 129 -1.81 6.63 13.09
C HIS A 129 -2.34 5.58 12.13
N ASP A 130 -2.20 5.85 10.83
CA ASP A 130 -2.45 4.80 9.84
C ASP A 130 -1.23 3.90 9.78
N ARG A 131 -1.49 2.60 9.79
CA ARG A 131 -0.46 1.57 9.87
C ARG A 131 -0.72 0.48 8.86
N ILE A 132 0.38 -0.14 8.47
CA ILE A 132 0.45 -1.33 7.63
C ILE A 132 1.03 -2.44 8.48
N ARG A 133 0.40 -3.60 8.46
CA ARG A 133 0.99 -4.86 8.95
C ARG A 133 1.14 -5.83 7.78
N ILE A 134 2.24 -6.59 7.74
CA ILE A 134 2.52 -7.56 6.67
C ILE A 134 2.79 -8.92 7.31
N ALA A 135 2.16 -9.98 6.78
CA ALA A 135 2.32 -11.36 7.23
C ALA A 135 2.18 -12.37 6.08
N TYR A 136 2.70 -13.59 6.25
CA TYR A 136 2.52 -14.71 5.30
C TYR A 136 1.28 -15.54 5.54
N THR A 137 0.78 -15.52 6.77
CA THR A 137 -0.40 -16.29 7.17
C THR A 137 -1.53 -15.32 7.49
N PRO A 138 -2.76 -15.58 7.03
CA PRO A 138 -3.87 -14.76 7.41
C PRO A 138 -4.11 -14.94 8.92
N SER A 139 -4.44 -13.84 9.60
CA SER A 139 -4.89 -13.89 10.98
C SER A 139 -6.25 -14.59 11.05
N ILE A 140 -6.35 -15.60 11.92
CA ILE A 140 -7.52 -16.50 12.03
C ILE A 140 -8.62 -15.86 12.89
N SER A 141 -8.30 -14.83 13.69
CA SER A 141 -9.23 -14.23 14.67
C SER A 141 -10.28 -13.28 14.08
N ASP A 142 -10.38 -13.22 12.75
CA ASP A 142 -10.95 -12.07 12.06
C ASP A 142 -12.17 -12.44 11.22
N GLU A 143 -13.22 -11.64 11.28
CA GLU A 143 -14.40 -11.80 10.43
C GLU A 143 -14.32 -10.87 9.24
N SER A 144 -14.25 -11.46 8.04
CA SER A 144 -14.49 -10.73 6.80
C SER A 144 -15.99 -10.42 6.69
N MET A 145 -16.33 -9.14 6.65
CA MET A 145 -17.71 -8.66 6.51
C MET A 145 -18.10 -8.57 5.04
N ILE A 146 -17.20 -8.05 4.22
CA ILE A 146 -17.38 -7.86 2.79
C ILE A 146 -16.05 -8.04 2.08
N THR A 147 -16.11 -8.70 0.92
CA THR A 147 -14.97 -9.06 0.10
C THR A 147 -15.11 -8.41 -1.27
N LEU A 148 -13.98 -7.96 -1.81
CA LEU A 148 -13.84 -7.44 -3.16
C LEU A 148 -12.76 -8.26 -3.86
N SER A 149 -13.16 -8.99 -4.89
CA SER A 149 -12.30 -9.88 -5.69
C SER A 149 -12.43 -9.57 -7.17
N ASP A 150 -11.80 -10.37 -8.03
CA ASP A 150 -12.04 -10.37 -9.48
C ASP A 150 -11.84 -8.99 -10.14
N PHE A 151 -10.75 -8.32 -9.77
CA PHE A 151 -10.38 -7.04 -10.35
C PHE A 151 -10.16 -7.17 -11.87
N PRO A 152 -10.78 -6.30 -12.70
CA PRO A 152 -10.59 -6.32 -14.14
C PRO A 152 -9.11 -6.18 -14.55
N PRO A 153 -8.62 -6.94 -15.55
CA PRO A 153 -7.22 -6.85 -15.99
C PRO A 153 -6.78 -5.45 -16.46
N ALA A 154 -7.73 -4.65 -16.97
CA ALA A 154 -7.50 -3.27 -17.36
C ALA A 154 -7.14 -2.37 -16.17
N SER A 155 -7.66 -2.71 -14.98
CA SER A 155 -7.54 -1.95 -13.73
C SER A 155 -6.67 -2.70 -12.72
N ARG A 156 -5.52 -3.21 -13.18
CA ARG A 156 -4.56 -3.97 -12.36
C ARG A 156 -4.25 -3.19 -11.07
N PHE A 157 -4.62 -3.78 -9.94
CA PHE A 157 -4.39 -3.18 -8.62
C PHE A 157 -3.11 -3.77 -8.02
N THR A 158 -2.02 -3.01 -8.04
CA THR A 158 -0.69 -3.49 -7.59
C THR A 158 -0.35 -2.99 -6.19
N SER A 159 0.75 -3.48 -5.61
CA SER A 159 1.26 -2.98 -4.32
C SER A 159 1.62 -1.50 -4.35
N LEU A 160 2.13 -0.98 -5.46
CA LEU A 160 2.37 0.45 -5.67
C LEU A 160 1.07 1.26 -5.71
N GLU A 161 0.08 0.79 -6.47
CA GLU A 161 -1.22 1.48 -6.53
C GLU A 161 -1.88 1.51 -5.15
N LEU A 162 -1.74 0.42 -4.39
CA LEU A 162 -2.16 0.35 -3.00
C LEU A 162 -1.38 1.34 -2.11
N SER A 163 -0.06 1.41 -2.25
CA SER A 163 0.78 2.30 -1.43
C SER A 163 0.46 3.78 -1.65
N LEU A 164 0.34 4.20 -2.91
CA LEU A 164 -0.05 5.56 -3.28
C LEU A 164 -1.45 5.90 -2.77
N LEU A 165 -2.40 4.97 -2.85
CA LEU A 165 -3.76 5.17 -2.35
C LEU A 165 -3.80 5.33 -0.82
N LEU A 166 -3.14 4.43 -0.10
CA LEU A 166 -3.14 4.49 1.37
C LEU A 166 -2.42 5.75 1.87
N GLU A 167 -1.32 6.14 1.22
CA GLU A 167 -0.64 7.41 1.52
C GLU A 167 -1.52 8.63 1.22
N ALA A 168 -2.17 8.67 0.06
CA ALA A 168 -3.11 9.75 -0.28
C ALA A 168 -4.26 9.85 0.74
N THR A 169 -4.72 8.72 1.27
CA THR A 169 -5.73 8.66 2.34
C THR A 169 -5.16 9.20 3.65
N SER A 170 -3.97 8.73 4.06
CA SER A 170 -3.29 9.14 5.29
C SER A 170 -2.96 10.64 5.30
N ASN A 171 -2.62 11.23 4.15
CA ASN A 171 -2.27 12.65 4.04
C ASN A 171 -3.48 13.59 4.13
N LEU A 172 -4.71 13.10 3.90
CA LEU A 172 -5.93 13.90 4.01
C LEU A 172 -6.50 13.96 5.45
N LYS A 173 -5.65 13.65 6.45
CA LYS A 173 -6.01 13.56 7.87
C LYS A 173 -6.35 14.84 8.69
N PRO A 174 -6.50 16.08 8.17
CA PRO A 174 -6.94 17.20 9.03
C PRO A 174 -8.42 17.65 8.91
N ASP A 175 -9.24 17.11 7.99
CA ASP A 175 -10.59 17.66 7.78
C ASP A 175 -11.68 17.08 8.71
N TYR A 176 -11.38 16.03 9.50
CA TYR A 176 -12.39 15.30 10.27
C TYR A 176 -12.11 15.31 11.78
N LYS A 177 -12.21 16.48 12.41
CA LYS A 177 -12.02 16.67 13.86
C LYS A 177 -12.83 15.70 14.75
N LEU A 178 -13.92 15.11 14.26
CA LEU A 178 -14.76 14.14 14.97
C LEU A 178 -14.37 12.66 14.76
N TYR A 179 -13.60 12.35 13.70
CA TYR A 179 -13.34 10.97 13.25
C TYR A 179 -11.86 10.57 13.26
N ASN A 180 -10.98 11.44 13.76
CA ASN A 180 -9.52 11.23 13.75
C ASN A 180 -9.01 9.98 14.46
N SER A 181 -9.86 9.26 15.21
CA SER A 181 -9.53 7.98 15.86
C SER A 181 -10.37 6.79 15.37
N GLN A 182 -11.21 7.00 14.35
CA GLN A 182 -12.24 6.03 13.98
C GLN A 182 -11.77 5.19 12.80
N CYS A 183 -11.25 4.00 13.13
CA CYS A 183 -10.74 3.02 12.18
C CYS A 183 -11.72 2.66 11.05
N TYR A 184 -13.02 2.63 11.33
CA TYR A 184 -14.03 2.38 10.30
C TYR A 184 -14.05 3.46 9.20
N TRP A 185 -13.74 4.73 9.51
CA TRP A 185 -13.80 5.80 8.51
C TRP A 185 -12.69 5.60 7.48
N PHE A 186 -11.49 5.28 7.97
CA PHE A 186 -10.35 4.93 7.11
C PHE A 186 -10.72 3.76 6.18
N CYS A 187 -11.27 2.68 6.74
CA CYS A 187 -11.71 1.51 5.96
C CYS A 187 -12.75 1.85 4.92
N ALA A 188 -13.83 2.52 5.34
CA ALA A 188 -14.94 2.95 4.50
C ALA A 188 -14.46 3.76 3.30
N VAL A 189 -13.60 4.74 3.55
CA VAL A 189 -13.12 5.65 2.52
C VAL A 189 -12.19 4.92 1.55
N VAL A 190 -11.22 4.16 2.05
CA VAL A 190 -10.31 3.38 1.20
C VAL A 190 -11.08 2.37 0.36
N TRP A 191 -12.01 1.64 0.97
CA TRP A 191 -12.89 0.68 0.28
C TRP A 191 -13.64 1.33 -0.90
N ASN A 192 -14.30 2.47 -0.66
CA ASN A 192 -15.01 3.20 -1.71
C ASN A 192 -14.10 3.69 -2.82
N VAL A 193 -12.88 4.11 -2.50
CA VAL A 193 -11.91 4.52 -3.53
C VAL A 193 -11.47 3.30 -4.34
N ILE A 194 -11.21 2.15 -3.71
CA ILE A 194 -10.82 0.93 -4.40
C ILE A 194 -11.90 0.50 -5.40
N LYS A 195 -13.15 0.36 -4.96
CA LYS A 195 -14.28 0.03 -5.83
C LYS A 195 -14.39 0.99 -7.02
N LYS A 196 -14.19 2.28 -6.77
CA LYS A 196 -14.33 3.31 -7.79
C LYS A 196 -13.19 3.33 -8.81
N GLN A 197 -11.95 3.08 -8.39
CA GLN A 197 -10.78 3.16 -9.27
C GLN A 197 -10.47 1.82 -9.94
N PHE A 198 -10.62 0.72 -9.19
CA PHE A 198 -10.18 -0.60 -9.63
C PHE A 198 -11.33 -1.55 -9.94
N GLY A 199 -12.56 -1.26 -9.52
CA GLY A 199 -13.71 -2.15 -9.73
C GLY A 199 -13.68 -3.34 -8.76
N GLY A 200 -13.90 -4.54 -9.29
CA GLY A 200 -14.01 -5.79 -8.54
C GLY A 200 -15.45 -6.23 -8.30
N VAL A 201 -15.62 -7.51 -7.99
CA VAL A 201 -16.88 -8.14 -7.60
C VAL A 201 -17.01 -8.08 -6.09
N GLU A 202 -18.10 -7.46 -5.61
CA GLU A 202 -18.36 -7.32 -4.19
C GLU A 202 -19.24 -8.47 -3.69
N GLU A 203 -18.75 -9.19 -2.69
CA GLU A 203 -19.45 -10.30 -2.04
C GLU A 203 -19.61 -10.03 -0.55
N ARG A 204 -20.86 -10.04 -0.06
CA ARG A 204 -21.17 -9.80 1.35
C ARG A 204 -21.20 -11.13 2.11
N ASN A 205 -20.55 -11.16 3.27
CA ASN A 205 -20.63 -12.31 4.17
C ASN A 205 -21.91 -12.25 5.01
N HIS A 206 -22.96 -12.95 4.57
CA HIS A 206 -24.25 -12.99 5.27
C HIS A 206 -24.21 -13.70 6.64
N ALA A 207 -23.15 -14.46 6.94
CA ALA A 207 -23.01 -15.10 8.25
C ALA A 207 -22.65 -14.10 9.36
N VAL A 208 -22.04 -12.97 8.99
CA VAL A 208 -21.73 -11.88 9.92
C VAL A 208 -22.97 -10.99 10.02
N ARG A 209 -23.66 -11.00 11.16
CA ARG A 209 -24.82 -10.13 11.38
C ARG A 209 -24.36 -8.67 11.33
N ASP A 210 -24.95 -7.92 10.41
CA ASP A 210 -24.60 -6.54 10.06
C ASP A 210 -25.10 -5.49 11.08
N ASP A 211 -25.74 -5.94 12.17
CA ASP A 211 -26.38 -5.08 13.18
C ASP A 211 -25.41 -4.11 13.88
N ARG A 212 -24.10 -4.28 13.66
CA ARG A 212 -23.04 -3.49 14.27
C ARG A 212 -22.00 -2.94 13.29
N CYS A 213 -22.13 -3.16 11.99
CA CYS A 213 -21.22 -2.52 11.04
C CYS A 213 -21.74 -1.11 10.72
N THR A 214 -21.18 -0.12 11.41
CA THR A 214 -21.59 1.28 11.25
C THR A 214 -21.52 1.74 9.79
N TYR A 215 -20.59 1.19 9.01
CA TYR A 215 -20.41 1.52 7.60
C TYR A 215 -21.36 0.78 6.64
N CYS A 216 -21.66 -0.51 6.88
CA CYS A 216 -22.49 -1.31 5.96
C CYS A 216 -24.00 -1.09 6.18
N THR A 217 -24.39 -0.58 7.34
CA THR A 217 -25.76 -0.11 7.57
C THR A 217 -25.91 1.29 6.95
N ASP A 218 -26.85 1.46 6.01
CA ASP A 218 -27.16 2.67 5.21
C ASP A 218 -27.28 4.00 5.99
N SER A 219 -27.25 3.96 7.33
CA SER A 219 -27.38 5.07 8.25
C SER A 219 -26.06 5.81 8.53
N PHE A 220 -25.05 5.76 7.67
CA PHE A 220 -23.86 6.59 7.85
C PHE A 220 -24.25 8.07 7.69
N VAL A 221 -24.68 8.68 8.81
CA VAL A 221 -25.15 10.05 8.96
C VAL A 221 -24.07 10.97 8.39
N GLY A 222 -24.32 11.50 7.20
CA GLY A 222 -23.37 12.35 6.48
C GLY A 222 -22.75 11.75 5.21
N ASN A 223 -23.52 11.01 4.40
CA ASN A 223 -23.13 10.59 3.03
C ASN A 223 -22.42 11.70 2.22
N GLY A 224 -22.73 12.98 2.46
CA GLY A 224 -22.04 14.12 1.85
C GLY A 224 -20.55 14.19 2.18
N ASP A 225 -20.16 13.95 3.44
CA ASP A 225 -18.77 14.06 3.91
C ASP A 225 -17.92 12.86 3.47
N LEU A 226 -18.47 11.65 3.55
CA LEU A 226 -17.82 10.46 2.99
C LEU A 226 -17.59 10.61 1.48
N ARG A 227 -18.63 11.03 0.73
CA ARG A 227 -18.51 11.26 -0.72
C ARG A 227 -17.48 12.34 -1.05
N ARG A 228 -17.42 13.41 -0.25
CA ARG A 228 -16.40 14.47 -0.38
C ARG A 228 -15.00 13.92 -0.12
N SER A 229 -14.82 13.12 0.94
CA SER A 229 -13.57 12.42 1.27
C SER A 229 -13.09 11.56 0.11
N VAL A 230 -13.96 10.66 -0.38
CA VAL A 230 -13.67 9.76 -1.49
C VAL A 230 -13.27 10.55 -2.74
N LYS A 231 -13.98 11.64 -3.07
CA LYS A 231 -13.64 12.50 -4.21
C LYS A 231 -12.27 13.16 -4.03
N SER A 232 -11.98 13.67 -2.82
CA SER A 232 -10.70 14.31 -2.50
C SER A 232 -9.55 13.31 -2.63
N ILE A 233 -9.67 12.13 -2.01
CA ILE A 233 -8.65 11.07 -2.06
C ILE A 233 -8.45 10.58 -3.49
N CYS A 234 -9.52 10.36 -4.25
CA CYS A 234 -9.40 10.01 -5.67
C CYS A 234 -8.57 11.04 -6.47
N ARG A 235 -8.68 12.33 -6.14
CA ARG A 235 -7.90 13.38 -6.79
C ARG A 235 -6.44 13.33 -6.34
N THR A 236 -6.20 13.22 -5.03
CA THR A 236 -4.84 13.14 -4.46
C THR A 236 -4.11 11.91 -4.98
N TYR A 237 -4.73 10.73 -4.93
CA TYR A 237 -4.18 9.48 -5.45
C TYR A 237 -3.78 9.59 -6.94
N ARG A 238 -4.66 10.15 -7.79
CA ARG A 238 -4.33 10.34 -9.22
C ARG A 238 -3.14 11.27 -9.42
N LYS A 239 -3.06 12.34 -8.64
CA LYS A 239 -1.91 13.26 -8.68
C LYS A 239 -0.63 12.55 -8.26
N SER A 240 -0.65 11.80 -7.16
CA SER A 240 0.50 11.01 -6.70
C SER A 240 0.95 9.97 -7.73
N ARG A 241 -0.01 9.34 -8.40
CA ARG A 241 0.27 8.41 -9.51
C ARG A 241 0.94 9.11 -10.70
N GLU A 242 0.39 10.23 -11.16
CA GLU A 242 0.97 11.03 -12.25
C GLU A 242 2.38 11.51 -11.90
N GLU A 243 2.60 11.95 -10.66
CA GLU A 243 3.92 12.35 -10.18
C GLU A 243 4.91 11.20 -10.18
N PHE A 244 4.51 10.01 -9.71
CA PHE A 244 5.34 8.81 -9.78
C PHE A 244 5.67 8.44 -11.23
N GLU A 245 4.69 8.43 -12.13
CA GLU A 245 4.88 8.15 -13.57
C GLU A 245 5.88 9.13 -14.22
N ASN A 246 5.81 10.42 -13.87
CA ASN A 246 6.78 11.42 -14.32
C ASN A 246 8.19 11.15 -13.78
N GLN A 247 8.32 10.74 -12.50
CA GLN A 247 9.62 10.37 -11.93
C GLN A 247 10.23 9.15 -12.63
N VAL A 248 9.40 8.15 -12.98
CA VAL A 248 9.84 7.00 -13.78
C VAL A 248 10.41 7.46 -15.12
N GLN A 249 9.69 8.32 -15.84
CA GLN A 249 10.14 8.81 -17.15
C GLN A 249 11.48 9.58 -17.07
N ILE A 250 11.66 10.42 -16.05
CA ILE A 250 12.92 11.14 -15.83
C ILE A 250 14.06 10.16 -15.56
N PHE A 251 13.82 9.18 -14.68
CA PHE A 251 14.80 8.15 -14.36
C PHE A 251 15.25 7.37 -15.61
N GLU A 252 14.30 7.00 -16.47
CA GLU A 252 14.58 6.32 -17.74
C GLU A 252 15.42 7.17 -18.69
N CYS A 253 15.11 8.47 -18.83
CA CYS A 253 15.90 9.39 -19.64
C CYS A 253 17.35 9.45 -19.15
N VAL A 254 17.58 9.58 -17.84
CA VAL A 254 18.93 9.68 -17.25
C VAL A 254 19.72 8.38 -17.45
N VAL A 255 19.11 7.22 -17.17
CA VAL A 255 19.76 5.91 -17.31
C VAL A 255 20.04 5.59 -18.78
N GLY A 256 19.17 6.00 -19.71
CA GLY A 256 19.35 5.82 -21.14
C GLY A 256 20.57 6.56 -21.69
N HIS A 257 20.75 7.83 -21.32
CA HIS A 257 21.87 8.65 -21.80
C HIS A 257 23.23 8.17 -21.27
N GLY A 258 23.29 7.69 -20.02
CA GLY A 258 24.54 7.16 -19.45
C GLY A 258 25.13 5.99 -20.25
N LYS A 259 24.28 5.16 -20.87
CA LYS A 259 24.72 4.01 -21.66
C LYS A 259 25.25 4.39 -23.04
N GLU A 260 24.74 5.48 -23.63
CA GLU A 260 25.20 5.94 -24.94
C GLU A 260 26.60 6.55 -24.86
N THR A 261 26.85 7.37 -23.82
CA THR A 261 28.19 7.94 -23.56
C THR A 261 29.24 6.86 -23.31
N GLN A 262 28.89 5.80 -22.56
CA GLN A 262 29.83 4.71 -22.29
C GLN A 262 30.17 3.89 -23.55
N ARG A 263 29.21 3.70 -24.47
CA ARG A 263 29.43 3.02 -25.77
C ARG A 263 30.31 3.82 -26.72
N LEU A 264 30.22 5.15 -26.71
CA LEU A 264 31.09 6.00 -27.52
C LEU A 264 32.54 5.94 -27.02
N SER A 265 32.75 5.99 -25.70
CA SER A 265 34.08 5.88 -25.09
C SER A 265 34.76 4.52 -25.33
N THR A 266 34.01 3.43 -25.52
CA THR A 266 34.61 2.10 -25.82
C THR A 266 34.98 1.90 -27.28
N ARG A 267 34.55 2.78 -28.20
CA ARG A 267 34.89 2.68 -29.63
C ARG A 267 36.16 3.45 -30.02
N GLU A 268 36.65 4.32 -29.13
CA GLU A 268 37.82 5.17 -29.38
C GLU A 268 39.14 4.58 -28.84
N ASN A 269 39.10 3.39 -28.23
CA ASN A 269 40.25 2.60 -27.79
C ASN A 269 40.33 1.28 -28.54
#